data_AF-A0A1B6ZCG2-F1
#
_entry.id   AF-A0A1B6ZCG2-F1
#
_cell.length_a   1.000
_cell.length_b   1.000
_cell.length_c   1.000
_cell.angle_alpha   90.00
_cell.angle_beta   90.00
_cell.angle_gamma   90.00
#
_symmetry.space_group_name_H-M   'P 1'
#
loop_
_entity.id
_entity.type
_entity.pdbx_description
1 polymer ?
#
loop_
_entity_poly.entity_id
_entity_poly.type
_entity_poly.pdbx_seq_one_letter_code
_entity_poly.pdbx_strand_id
1 'polypeptide(L)'
;MTALLIFSGAILTWLVLSGKAKTMTANQWLALVVALIGANFLRGGSWIMGGAMIAGAAFLSGWRILIPARDVEEPKRKPRSFELDRARSLLGVSEQAGFIEINAAWKERLAEHHPDNGGDEQLAKMINRARDILLEDLEAPKGRN
;
A
#
# COMPACT_ATOMS: atom_id res chain seq x y z
N MET A 1 -19.62 16.93 -35.29
CA MET A 1 -19.44 15.47 -35.22
C MET A 1 -17.99 15.04 -35.44
N THR A 2 -17.25 15.66 -36.37
CA THR A 2 -15.82 15.38 -36.65
C THR A 2 -14.85 15.71 -35.50
N ALA A 3 -15.10 16.75 -34.71
CA ALA A 3 -14.23 17.14 -33.59
C ALA A 3 -14.17 16.11 -32.43
N LEU A 4 -15.17 15.22 -32.33
CA LEU A 4 -15.32 14.23 -31.26
C LEU A 4 -14.41 13.00 -31.45
N LEU A 5 -14.15 12.64 -32.71
CA LEU A 5 -13.27 11.53 -33.06
C LEU A 5 -11.79 11.87 -32.81
N ILE A 6 -11.43 13.15 -32.97
CA ILE A 6 -10.05 13.61 -32.79
C ILE A 6 -9.68 13.64 -31.29
N PHE A 7 -10.59 14.10 -30.43
CA PHE A 7 -10.34 14.15 -28.98
C PHE A 7 -10.32 12.77 -28.31
N SER A 8 -11.19 11.85 -28.74
CA SER A 8 -11.20 10.47 -28.23
C SER A 8 -9.96 9.69 -28.66
N GLY A 9 -9.51 9.88 -29.91
CA GLY A 9 -8.22 9.34 -30.38
C GLY A 9 -7.04 9.86 -29.58
N ALA A 10 -6.96 11.18 -29.35
CA ALA A 10 -5.84 11.79 -28.62
C ALA A 10 -5.72 11.30 -27.16
N ILE A 11 -6.84 11.12 -26.46
CA ILE A 11 -6.86 10.59 -25.09
C ILE A 11 -6.40 9.12 -25.08
N LEU A 12 -6.88 8.30 -26.02
CA LEU A 12 -6.46 6.90 -26.14
C LEU A 12 -4.98 6.78 -26.47
N THR A 13 -4.46 7.59 -27.40
CA THR A 13 -3.03 7.58 -27.79
C THR A 13 -2.12 8.02 -26.63
N TRP A 14 -2.49 9.07 -25.88
CA TRP A 14 -1.73 9.49 -24.69
C TRP A 14 -1.75 8.43 -23.57
N LEU A 15 -2.86 7.74 -23.40
CA LEU A 15 -3.03 6.72 -22.36
C LEU A 15 -2.27 5.42 -22.67
N VAL A 16 -2.13 5.08 -23.96
CA VAL A 16 -1.29 3.97 -24.42
C VAL A 16 0.21 4.31 -24.33
N LEU A 17 0.61 5.54 -24.71
CA LEU A 17 2.02 5.97 -24.60
C LEU A 17 2.50 6.13 -23.14
N SER A 18 1.61 6.44 -22.20
CA SER A 18 1.97 6.61 -20.78
C SER A 18 2.14 5.30 -20.01
N GLY A 19 1.97 4.14 -20.65
CA GLY A 19 2.11 2.82 -20.02
C GLY A 19 0.98 2.44 -19.05
N LYS A 20 0.10 3.38 -18.68
CA LYS A 20 -1.03 3.19 -17.76
C LYS A 20 -2.13 2.28 -18.32
N ALA A 21 -2.21 2.14 -19.64
CA ALA A 21 -3.13 1.21 -20.30
C ALA A 21 -2.95 -0.25 -19.85
N LYS A 22 -1.72 -0.67 -19.52
CA LYS A 22 -1.40 -2.07 -19.16
C LYS A 22 -1.80 -2.45 -17.74
N THR A 23 -2.02 -1.47 -16.87
CA THR A 23 -2.42 -1.67 -15.47
C THR A 23 -3.93 -1.48 -15.24
N MET A 24 -4.68 -1.09 -16.28
CA MET A 24 -6.11 -0.83 -16.16
C MET A 24 -6.95 -2.08 -16.34
N THR A 25 -7.86 -2.32 -15.39
CA THR A 25 -8.80 -3.45 -15.44
C THR A 25 -9.93 -3.19 -16.44
N ALA A 26 -10.61 -4.24 -16.92
CA ALA A 26 -11.71 -4.12 -17.88
C ALA A 26 -12.81 -3.14 -17.43
N ASN A 27 -13.09 -3.06 -16.13
CA ASN A 27 -14.07 -2.14 -15.56
C ASN A 27 -13.60 -0.66 -15.63
N GLN A 28 -12.29 -0.40 -15.55
CA GLN A 28 -11.75 0.94 -15.66
C GLN A 28 -11.76 1.44 -17.12
N TRP A 29 -11.58 0.54 -18.08
CA TRP A 29 -11.80 0.84 -19.50
C TRP A 29 -13.25 1.17 -19.81
N LEU A 30 -14.19 0.40 -19.26
CA LEU A 30 -15.62 0.69 -19.37
C LEU A 30 -15.98 2.04 -18.75
N ALA A 31 -15.45 2.35 -17.57
CA ALA A 31 -15.67 3.62 -16.90
C ALA A 31 -15.15 4.82 -17.72
N LEU A 32 -14.02 4.70 -18.41
CA LEU A 32 -13.51 5.75 -19.32
C LEU A 32 -14.48 6.01 -20.47
N VAL A 33 -15.00 4.95 -21.10
CA VAL A 33 -15.97 5.09 -22.19
C VAL A 33 -17.27 5.74 -21.70
N VAL A 34 -17.78 5.30 -20.55
CA VAL A 34 -18.99 5.88 -19.92
C VAL A 34 -18.77 7.35 -19.56
N ALA A 35 -17.60 7.72 -19.02
CA ALA A 35 -17.27 9.10 -18.68
C ALA A 35 -17.19 10.02 -19.92
N LEU A 36 -16.61 9.55 -21.03
CA LEU A 36 -16.54 10.30 -22.28
C LEU A 36 -17.94 10.53 -22.88
N ILE A 37 -18.83 9.53 -22.80
CA ILE A 37 -20.22 9.67 -23.25
C ILE A 37 -20.98 10.65 -22.33
N GLY A 38 -20.79 10.56 -21.01
CA GLY A 38 -21.38 11.49 -20.04
C GLY A 38 -20.95 12.95 -20.26
N ALA A 39 -19.66 13.17 -20.54
CA ALA A 39 -19.13 14.50 -20.84
C ALA A 39 -19.77 15.12 -22.10
N ASN A 40 -20.07 14.30 -23.11
CA ASN A 40 -20.79 14.75 -24.30
C ASN A 40 -22.24 15.16 -23.98
N PHE A 41 -22.90 14.43 -23.07
CA PHE A 41 -24.28 14.72 -22.65
C PHE A 41 -24.40 16.01 -21.82
N LEU A 42 -23.38 16.35 -21.02
CA LEU A 42 -23.28 17.64 -20.33
C LEU A 42 -23.22 18.83 -21.30
N ARG A 43 -22.56 18.66 -22.45
CA ARG A 43 -22.46 19.71 -23.50
C ARG A 43 -23.79 19.92 -24.25
N GLY A 44 -24.64 18.91 -24.31
CA GLY A 44 -25.95 18.94 -24.99
C GLY A 44 -27.11 19.52 -24.17
N GLY A 45 -26.87 20.01 -22.95
CA GLY A 45 -27.89 20.65 -22.11
C GLY A 45 -28.67 19.71 -21.17
N SER A 46 -28.43 18.40 -21.20
CA SER A 46 -29.01 17.45 -20.24
C SER A 46 -28.01 17.15 -19.12
N TRP A 47 -27.90 18.10 -18.19
CA TRP A 47 -26.93 18.06 -17.10
C TRP A 47 -27.19 16.95 -16.09
N ILE A 48 -28.45 16.53 -15.94
CA ILE A 48 -28.84 15.44 -15.03
C ILE A 48 -28.31 14.10 -15.53
N MET A 49 -28.49 13.81 -16.82
CA MET A 49 -28.03 12.54 -17.41
C MET A 49 -26.49 12.47 -17.44
N GLY A 50 -25.84 13.58 -17.82
CA GLY A 50 -24.38 13.65 -17.84
C GLY A 50 -23.76 13.52 -16.44
N GLY A 51 -24.38 14.15 -15.43
CA GLY A 51 -23.99 13.99 -14.03
C GLY A 51 -24.15 12.55 -13.53
N ALA A 52 -25.28 11.90 -13.84
CA ALA A 52 -25.54 10.51 -13.46
C ALA A 52 -24.54 9.53 -14.09
N MET A 53 -24.12 9.75 -15.34
CA MET A 53 -23.12 8.90 -15.99
C MET A 53 -21.71 9.07 -15.41
N ILE A 54 -21.31 10.30 -15.05
CA ILE A 54 -20.02 10.53 -14.36
C ILE A 54 -20.04 9.90 -12.97
N ALA A 55 -21.15 10.01 -12.23
CA ALA A 55 -21.32 9.35 -10.94
C ALA A 55 -21.27 7.82 -11.08
N GLY A 56 -21.91 7.25 -12.10
CA GLY A 56 -21.83 5.83 -12.42
C GLY A 56 -20.41 5.37 -12.78
N ALA A 57 -19.67 6.15 -13.56
CA ALA A 57 -18.26 5.86 -13.88
C ALA A 57 -17.36 5.94 -12.63
N ALA A 58 -17.59 6.90 -11.75
CA ALA A 58 -16.92 7.01 -10.45
C ALA A 58 -17.20 5.77 -9.59
N PHE A 59 -18.45 5.33 -9.53
CA PHE A 59 -18.86 4.15 -8.77
C PHE A 59 -18.22 2.86 -9.32
N LEU A 60 -18.30 2.63 -10.64
CA LEU A 60 -17.71 1.46 -11.30
C LEU A 60 -16.18 1.41 -11.19
N SER A 61 -15.52 2.57 -11.14
CA SER A 61 -14.07 2.67 -11.00
C SER A 61 -13.59 2.74 -9.54
N GLY A 62 -14.50 2.64 -8.55
CA GLY A 62 -14.18 2.72 -7.13
C GLY A 62 -13.60 4.08 -6.72
N TRP A 63 -14.09 5.16 -7.33
CA TRP A 63 -13.64 6.55 -7.16
C TRP A 63 -12.18 6.82 -7.59
N ARG A 64 -11.45 5.80 -8.05
CA ARG A 64 -10.00 5.84 -8.30
C ARG A 64 -9.58 6.70 -9.51
N ILE A 65 -10.54 7.02 -10.38
CA ILE A 65 -10.33 7.92 -11.52
C ILE A 65 -10.39 9.41 -11.09
N LEU A 66 -11.24 9.77 -10.11
CA LEU A 66 -11.38 11.16 -9.65
C LEU A 66 -10.47 11.48 -8.46
N ILE A 67 -10.27 10.51 -7.56
CA ILE A 67 -9.29 10.57 -6.49
C ILE A 67 -8.28 9.49 -6.82
N PRO A 68 -7.15 9.83 -7.49
CA PRO A 68 -6.08 8.86 -7.64
C PRO A 68 -5.68 8.46 -6.23
N ALA A 69 -6.01 7.23 -5.83
CA ALA A 69 -5.44 6.66 -4.64
C ALA A 69 -3.94 6.85 -4.81
N ARG A 70 -3.30 7.59 -3.89
CA ARG A 70 -1.83 7.54 -3.80
C ARG A 70 -1.52 6.06 -3.80
N ASP A 71 -0.76 5.61 -4.79
CA ASP A 71 -0.27 4.23 -4.83
C ASP A 71 0.58 4.09 -3.58
N VAL A 72 -0.05 3.74 -2.45
CA VAL A 72 0.65 3.24 -1.29
C VAL A 72 1.11 1.90 -1.80
N GLU A 73 2.33 1.86 -2.33
CA GLU A 73 3.00 0.61 -2.69
C GLU A 73 2.72 -0.33 -1.53
N GLU A 74 1.94 -1.39 -1.77
CA GLU A 74 1.72 -2.40 -0.76
C GLU A 74 3.11 -2.86 -0.36
N PRO A 75 3.57 -2.58 0.88
CA PRO A 75 4.92 -2.94 1.25
C PRO A 75 4.98 -4.45 1.13
N LYS A 76 5.76 -4.95 0.15
CA LYS A 76 6.02 -6.37 -0.01
C LYS A 76 6.54 -6.86 1.34
N ARG A 77 5.67 -7.54 2.10
CA ARG A 77 5.98 -8.03 3.44
C ARG A 77 7.20 -8.92 3.29
N LYS A 78 8.27 -8.60 4.02
CA LYS A 78 9.49 -9.40 3.98
C LYS A 78 9.18 -10.79 4.55
N PRO A 79 9.92 -11.84 4.13
CA PRO A 79 9.74 -13.17 4.69
C PRO A 79 9.88 -13.14 6.22
N ARG A 80 9.06 -13.92 6.94
CA ARG A 80 9.07 -13.98 8.41
C ARG A 80 10.46 -14.31 8.97
N SER A 81 11.21 -15.21 8.30
CA SER A 81 12.59 -15.56 8.67
C SER A 81 13.52 -14.34 8.70
N PHE A 82 13.40 -13.45 7.72
CA PHE A 82 14.22 -12.23 7.66
C PHE A 82 13.92 -11.27 8.82
N GLU A 83 12.65 -11.21 9.26
CA GLU A 83 12.27 -10.39 10.42
C GLU A 83 12.81 -10.97 11.73
N LEU A 84 12.79 -12.31 11.87
CA LEU A 84 13.37 -13.01 13.02
C LEU A 84 14.88 -12.82 13.09
N ASP A 85 15.60 -13.00 11.98
CA ASP A 85 17.06 -12.84 11.95
C ASP A 85 17.47 -11.39 12.26
N ARG A 86 16.71 -10.42 11.75
CA ARG A 86 16.89 -9.00 12.11
C ARG A 86 16.65 -8.78 13.61
N ALA A 87 15.58 -9.34 14.17
CA ALA A 87 15.25 -9.17 15.59
C ALA A 87 16.34 -9.77 16.49
N ARG A 88 16.83 -10.97 16.15
CA ARG A 88 17.97 -11.61 16.84
C ARG A 88 19.24 -10.77 16.76
N SER A 89 19.57 -10.26 15.57
CA SER A 89 20.74 -9.41 15.35
C SER A 89 20.65 -8.11 16.13
N LEU A 90 19.46 -7.51 16.24
CA LEU A 90 19.25 -6.26 16.95
C LEU A 90 19.42 -6.42 18.47
N LEU A 91 18.92 -7.52 19.03
CA LEU A 91 19.09 -7.83 20.45
C LEU A 91 20.42 -8.51 20.77
N GLY A 92 21.13 -9.07 19.77
CA GLY A 92 22.38 -9.79 19.95
C GLY A 92 22.20 -11.20 20.54
N VAL A 93 21.05 -11.84 20.29
CA VAL A 93 20.71 -13.16 20.84
C VAL A 93 20.85 -14.27 19.81
N SER A 94 21.09 -15.50 20.27
CA SER A 94 21.20 -16.67 19.40
C SER A 94 19.84 -17.13 18.84
N GLU A 95 19.85 -18.01 17.84
CA GLU A 95 18.62 -18.63 17.31
C GLU A 95 17.90 -19.51 18.36
N GLN A 96 18.66 -20.05 19.32
CA GLN A 96 18.15 -20.92 20.37
C GLN A 96 17.75 -20.16 21.63
N ALA A 97 17.82 -18.82 21.59
CA ALA A 97 17.56 -17.99 22.76
C ALA A 97 16.13 -18.18 23.28
N GLY A 98 16.05 -18.52 24.57
CA GLY A 98 14.77 -18.68 25.25
C GLY A 98 14.21 -17.37 25.77
N PHE A 99 13.01 -17.43 26.35
CA PHE A 99 12.30 -16.28 26.92
C PHE A 99 13.15 -15.43 27.89
N ILE A 100 13.95 -16.09 28.74
CA ILE A 100 14.78 -15.42 29.75
C ILE A 100 15.90 -14.63 29.07
N GLU A 101 16.60 -15.24 28.11
CA GLU A 101 17.72 -14.63 27.37
C GLU A 101 17.26 -13.44 26.55
N ILE A 102 16.14 -13.57 25.83
CA ILE A 102 15.55 -12.48 25.04
C ILE A 102 15.19 -11.27 25.93
N ASN A 103 14.54 -11.50 27.07
CA ASN A 103 14.17 -10.40 27.97
C ASN A 103 15.39 -9.76 28.65
N ALA A 104 16.44 -10.54 28.95
CA ALA A 104 17.67 -10.00 29.50
C ALA A 104 18.37 -9.07 28.50
N ALA A 105 18.57 -9.55 27.26
CA ALA A 105 19.17 -8.77 26.18
C ALA A 105 18.34 -7.51 25.84
N TRP A 106 17.01 -7.64 25.81
CA TRP A 106 16.13 -6.48 25.60
C TRP A 106 16.29 -5.40 26.67
N LYS A 107 16.35 -5.77 27.96
CA LYS A 107 16.52 -4.79 29.04
C LYS A 107 17.85 -4.05 28.93
N GLU A 108 18.93 -4.77 28.62
CA GLU A 108 20.26 -4.19 28.41
C GLU A 108 20.24 -3.20 27.25
N ARG A 109 19.79 -3.63 26.06
CA ARG A 109 19.73 -2.78 24.87
C ARG A 109 18.81 -1.57 25.01
N LEU A 110 17.68 -1.75 25.68
CA LEU A 110 16.74 -0.65 25.90
C LEU A 110 17.29 0.37 26.89
N ALA A 111 18.03 -0.06 27.92
CA ALA A 111 18.67 0.86 28.86
C ALA A 111 19.78 1.69 28.18
N GLU A 112 20.56 1.08 27.29
CA GLU A 112 21.60 1.75 26.49
C GLU A 112 21.03 2.80 25.53
N HIS A 113 19.90 2.50 24.89
CA HIS A 113 19.30 3.34 23.85
C HIS A 113 18.02 4.07 24.31
N HIS A 114 17.79 4.17 25.62
CA HIS A 114 16.57 4.77 26.14
C HIS A 114 16.46 6.25 25.75
N PRO A 115 15.31 6.73 25.22
CA PRO A 115 15.15 8.13 24.81
C PRO A 115 15.33 9.10 25.98
N ASP A 116 14.91 8.72 27.20
CA ASP A 116 15.08 9.56 28.39
C ASP A 116 16.56 9.76 28.79
N ASN A 117 17.45 8.88 28.33
CA ASN A 117 18.90 9.01 28.52
C ASN A 117 19.59 9.68 27.32
N GLY A 118 18.83 10.28 26.39
CA GLY A 118 19.34 10.87 25.16
C GLY A 118 19.48 9.89 23.98
N GLY A 119 18.89 8.70 24.09
CA GLY A 119 18.87 7.70 23.02
C GLY A 119 17.89 8.01 21.87
N ASP A 120 18.01 7.27 20.78
CA ASP A 120 17.13 7.40 19.60
C ASP A 120 15.78 6.71 19.85
N GLU A 121 14.69 7.48 19.83
CA GLU A 121 13.32 7.00 20.00
C GLU A 121 12.94 5.93 18.95
N GLN A 122 13.41 6.09 17.70
CA GLN A 122 13.15 5.12 16.64
C GLN A 122 13.87 3.81 16.92
N LEU A 123 15.11 3.87 17.42
CA LEU A 123 15.88 2.69 17.79
C LEU A 123 15.25 1.96 18.97
N ALA A 124 14.80 2.68 20.00
CA ALA A 124 14.07 2.10 21.13
C ALA A 124 12.78 1.38 20.67
N LYS A 125 12.03 1.99 19.73
CA LYS A 125 10.87 1.35 19.10
C LYS A 125 11.25 0.08 18.33
N MET A 126 12.37 0.09 17.60
CA MET A 126 12.87 -1.10 16.89
C MET A 126 13.26 -2.21 17.86
N ILE A 127 13.90 -1.89 18.99
CA ILE A 127 14.28 -2.83 20.06
C ILE A 127 13.04 -3.47 20.68
N ASN A 128 12.01 -2.69 20.99
CA ASN A 128 10.75 -3.21 21.51
C ASN A 128 10.08 -4.15 20.50
N ARG A 129 10.01 -3.75 19.24
CA ARG A 129 9.46 -4.59 18.17
C ARG A 129 10.23 -5.90 17.98
N ALA A 130 11.57 -5.87 18.13
CA ALA A 130 12.39 -7.08 18.04
C ALA A 130 12.03 -8.07 19.15
N ARG A 131 11.85 -7.61 20.39
CA ARG A 131 11.38 -8.47 21.49
C ARG A 131 10.04 -9.11 21.16
N ASP A 132 9.06 -8.31 20.74
CA ASP A 132 7.71 -8.80 20.47
C ASP A 132 7.71 -9.89 19.39
N ILE A 133 8.46 -9.69 18.30
CA ILE A 133 8.62 -10.67 17.22
C ILE A 133 9.22 -11.99 17.72
N LEU A 134 10.25 -11.93 18.58
CA LEU A 134 10.88 -13.15 19.11
C LEU A 134 10.00 -13.88 20.11
N LEU A 135 9.26 -13.15 20.94
CA LEU A 135 8.30 -13.75 21.88
C LEU A 135 7.14 -14.41 21.14
N GLU A 136 6.61 -13.77 20.10
CA GLU A 136 5.58 -14.37 19.25
C GLU A 136 6.09 -15.66 18.57
N ASP A 137 7.35 -15.70 18.15
CA ASP A 137 7.97 -16.89 17.55
C ASP A 137 8.11 -18.04 18.55
N LEU A 138 8.41 -17.74 19.82
CA LEU A 138 8.46 -18.73 20.89
C LEU A 138 7.08 -19.28 21.26
N GLU A 139 6.04 -18.46 21.19
CA GLU A 139 4.66 -18.85 21.46
C GLU A 139 3.98 -19.54 20.26
N ALA A 140 4.46 -19.26 19.04
CA ALA A 140 3.93 -19.90 17.84
C ALA A 140 4.23 -21.41 17.89
N PRO A 141 3.22 -22.28 17.66
CA PRO A 141 3.47 -23.72 17.62
C PRO A 141 4.47 -24.03 16.51
N LYS A 142 5.62 -24.61 16.88
CA LYS A 142 6.65 -25.13 15.95
C LYS A 142 6.04 -26.16 15.01
N GLY A 143 5.45 -25.71 13.92
CA GLY A 143 4.79 -26.57 12.94
C GLY A 143 3.67 -25.85 12.22
N ARG A 144 4.05 -24.99 11.27
CA ARG A 144 3.29 -24.66 10.06
C ARG A 144 4.23 -23.89 9.12
N ASN A 145 5.15 -24.62 8.51
CA ASN A 145 5.72 -24.26 7.22
C ASN A 145 4.81 -24.78 6.13
#